data_AF-Q2QEY4-F1
#
_entry.id   AF-Q2QEY4-F1
#
_cell.length_a   1.000
_cell.length_b   1.000
_cell.length_c   1.000
_cell.angle_alpha   90.00
_cell.angle_beta   90.00
_cell.angle_gamma   90.00
#
_symmetry.space_group_name_H-M   'P 1'
#
loop_
_entity.id
_entity.type
_entity.pdbx_description
1 polymer ?
#
loop_
_entity_poly.entity_id
_entity_poly.type
_entity_poly.pdbx_seq_one_letter_code
_entity_poly.pdbx_strand_id
1 'polypeptide(L)' 'ALPQSTGLPEFSAVAYLDEEPMYFYDSSTKEVVARQEWVKGAVDPDFWRRNTHILKETEMVFK' A
#
# COMPACT_ATOMS: atom_id res chain seq x y z
N ALA A 1 6.59 -19.31 -19.58
CA ALA A 1 7.14 -19.11 -18.22
C ALA A 1 7.31 -17.61 -18.04
N LEU A 2 6.68 -17.01 -17.03
CA LEU A 2 6.91 -15.60 -16.74
C LEU A 2 8.34 -15.45 -16.19
N PRO A 3 9.18 -14.57 -16.77
CA PRO A 3 10.58 -14.46 -16.39
C PRO A 3 10.76 -13.76 -15.04
N GLN A 4 11.64 -14.36 -14.22
CA GLN A 4 12.60 -13.75 -13.28
C GLN A 4 12.13 -12.52 -12.48
N SER A 5 11.92 -12.73 -11.17
CA SER A 5 11.70 -11.69 -10.16
C SER A 5 12.65 -10.51 -10.34
N THR A 6 12.11 -9.37 -10.73
CA THR A 6 12.80 -8.09 -10.94
C THR A 6 13.11 -7.36 -9.63
N GLY A 7 13.00 -8.05 -8.47
CA GLY A 7 13.08 -7.42 -7.14
C GLY A 7 11.90 -6.51 -6.80
N LEU A 8 10.96 -6.32 -7.73
CA LEU A 8 9.73 -5.57 -7.52
C LEU A 8 8.61 -6.48 -6.99
N PRO A 9 7.76 -5.98 -6.09
CA PRO A 9 6.59 -6.72 -5.63
C PRO A 9 5.60 -6.95 -6.79
N GLU A 10 4.87 -8.07 -6.75
CA GLU A 10 3.83 -8.41 -7.73
C GLU A 10 2.72 -7.35 -7.80
N PHE A 11 2.41 -6.74 -6.66
CA PHE A 11 1.43 -5.66 -6.56
C PHE A 11 1.96 -4.58 -5.61
N SER A 12 1.74 -3.32 -5.98
CA SER A 12 1.98 -2.18 -5.11
C SER A 12 0.92 -1.12 -5.32
N ALA A 13 0.65 -0.33 -4.27
CA ALA A 13 -0.26 0.79 -4.32
C ALA A 13 0.33 1.98 -3.56
N VAL A 14 0.17 3.18 -4.13
CA VAL A 14 0.63 4.43 -3.55
C VAL A 14 -0.52 5.42 -3.55
N ALA A 15 -0.81 6.02 -2.40
CA ALA A 15 -1.75 7.13 -2.32
C ALA A 15 -0.99 8.45 -2.29
N TYR A 16 -1.44 9.43 -3.06
CA TYR A 16 -0.86 10.77 -3.11
C TYR A 16 -1.84 11.81 -2.58
N LEU A 17 -1.30 12.82 -1.89
CA LEU A 17 -1.98 14.09 -1.61
C LEU A 17 -1.04 15.22 -2.03
N ASP A 18 -1.49 16.10 -2.91
CA ASP A 18 -0.70 17.23 -3.45
C ASP A 18 0.71 16.81 -3.93
N GLU A 19 0.78 15.78 -4.76
CA GLU A 19 2.02 15.19 -5.31
C GLU A 19 2.94 14.50 -4.29
N GLU A 20 2.60 14.53 -2.99
CA GLU A 20 3.34 13.81 -1.95
C GLU A 20 2.74 12.43 -1.69
N PRO A 21 3.56 11.35 -1.63
CA PRO A 21 3.06 10.03 -1.29
C PRO A 21 2.65 10.00 0.19
N MET A 22 1.38 9.78 0.43
CA MET A 22 0.76 9.75 1.76
C MET A 22 1.03 8.41 2.46
N TYR A 23 0.80 7.30 1.74
CA TYR A 23 1.10 5.95 2.19
C TYR A 23 1.46 5.02 1.02
N PHE A 24 2.03 3.86 1.37
CA PHE A 24 2.43 2.83 0.43
C PHE A 24 2.00 1.44 0.90
N TYR A 25 1.68 0.56 -0.04
CA TYR A 25 1.46 -0.88 0.14
C TYR A 25 2.25 -1.65 -0.91
N ASP A 26 2.81 -2.80 -0.52
CA ASP A 26 3.32 -3.79 -1.45
C ASP A 26 2.93 -5.21 -1.05
N SER A 27 2.89 -6.11 -2.02
CA SER A 27 2.54 -7.53 -1.80
C SER A 27 3.62 -8.34 -1.10
N SER A 28 4.81 -7.78 -0.86
CA SER A 28 5.90 -8.45 -0.13
C SER A 28 5.70 -8.32 1.39
N THR A 29 5.31 -7.14 1.87
CA THR A 29 5.02 -6.83 3.28
C THR A 29 3.54 -6.99 3.63
N LYS A 30 2.66 -6.78 2.65
CA LYS A 30 1.20 -6.82 2.77
C LYS A 30 0.66 -5.93 3.88
N GLU A 31 1.22 -4.73 3.99
CA GLU A 31 0.86 -3.74 4.99
C GLU A 31 0.85 -2.35 4.35
N VAL A 32 -0.09 -1.51 4.79
CA VAL A 32 -0.07 -0.08 4.46
C VAL A 32 0.84 0.64 5.46
N VAL A 33 1.86 1.32 4.93
CA VAL A 33 2.83 2.09 5.72
C VAL A 33 2.74 3.57 5.36
N ALA A 34 2.63 4.42 6.39
CA ALA A 34 2.67 5.88 6.23
C ALA A 34 4.01 6.31 5.61
N ARG A 35 3.96 7.24 4.66
CA ARG A 35 5.16 7.81 4.01
C ARG A 35 5.49 9.23 4.47
N GLN A 36 4.53 9.89 5.14
CA GLN A 36 4.72 11.21 5.73
C GLN A 36 4.27 11.20 7.20
N GLU A 37 4.99 11.92 8.07
CA GLU A 37 4.70 11.95 9.51
C GLU A 37 3.35 12.59 9.83
N TRP A 38 2.96 13.62 9.08
CA TRP A 38 1.69 14.33 9.30
C TRP A 38 0.47 13.41 9.15
N VAL A 39 0.56 12.37 8.31
CA VAL A 39 -0.55 11.45 8.02
C VAL A 39 -0.93 10.65 9.26
N LYS A 40 0.05 10.30 10.10
CA LYS A 40 -0.18 9.45 11.28
C LYS A 40 -1.15 10.08 12.29
N GLY A 41 -1.22 11.41 12.34
CA GLY A 41 -2.16 12.16 13.18
C GLY A 41 -3.39 12.70 12.43
N ALA A 42 -3.42 12.60 11.10
CA ALA A 42 -4.50 13.14 10.26
C ALA A 42 -5.61 12.13 9.97
N VAL A 43 -5.38 10.84 10.27
CA VAL A 43 -6.31 9.74 9.98
C VAL A 43 -6.90 9.14 11.26
N ASP A 44 -8.04 8.46 11.13
CA ASP A 44 -8.65 7.74 12.23
C ASP A 44 -7.81 6.52 12.68
N PRO A 45 -7.95 6.04 13.94
CA PRO A 45 -7.14 4.93 14.47
C PRO A 45 -7.25 3.61 13.68
N ASP A 46 -8.35 3.40 12.95
CA ASP A 46 -8.61 2.19 12.18
C ASP A 46 -8.15 2.27 10.72
N PHE A 47 -7.69 3.44 10.28
CA PHE A 47 -7.36 3.73 8.89
C PHE A 47 -6.37 2.72 8.29
N TRP A 48 -5.28 2.43 8.99
CA TRP A 48 -4.21 1.55 8.51
C TRP A 48 -4.67 0.09 8.36
N ARG A 49 -5.42 -0.41 9.35
CA ARG A 49 -6.01 -1.75 9.34
C ARG A 49 -7.01 -1.89 8.19
N ARG A 50 -7.91 -0.91 8.05
CA ARG A 50 -8.93 -0.90 6.99
C ARG A 50 -8.30 -0.87 5.60
N ASN A 51 -7.37 0.05 5.34
CA ASN A 51 -6.75 0.16 4.02
C ASN A 51 -5.85 -1.04 3.70
N THR A 52 -5.20 -1.64 4.69
CA THR A 52 -4.46 -2.91 4.49
C THR A 52 -5.40 -4.03 4.03
N HIS A 53 -6.60 -4.14 4.61
CA HIS A 53 -7.58 -5.13 4.16
C HIS A 53 -8.05 -4.87 2.72
N ILE A 54 -8.43 -3.62 2.43
CA ILE A 54 -8.89 -3.20 1.09
C ILE A 54 -7.83 -3.50 0.03
N LEU A 55 -6.56 -3.23 0.30
CA LEU A 55 -5.49 -3.45 -0.67
C LEU A 55 -5.11 -4.93 -0.81
N LYS A 56 -5.26 -5.75 0.24
CA LYS A 56 -5.17 -7.21 0.12
C LYS A 56 -6.27 -7.78 -0.77
N GLU A 57 -7.50 -7.29 -0.63
CA GLU A 57 -8.62 -7.69 -1.49
C GLU A 57 -8.41 -7.23 -2.93
N THR A 58 -7.93 -6.00 -3.10
CA THR A 58 -7.58 -5.44 -4.42
C THR A 58 -6.47 -6.25 -5.08
N GLU A 59 -5.41 -6.61 -4.35
CA GLU A 59 -4.33 -7.48 -4.84
C GLU A 59 -4.89 -8.81 -5.36
N MET A 60 -5.81 -9.44 -4.64
CA MET A 60 -6.43 -10.72 -5.07
C MET A 60 -7.25 -10.59 -6.35
N VAL A 61 -7.86 -9.43 -6.61
CA VAL A 61 -8.64 -9.18 -7.84
C VAL A 61 -7.75 -8.92 -9.05
N PHE A 62 -6.56 -8.37 -8.83
CA PHE A 62 -5.60 -8.06 -9.92
C PHE A 62 -4.74 -9.26 -10.33
N LYS A 63 -4.70 -10.33 -9.52
CA LYS A 63 -4.00 -11.58 -9.81
C LYS A 63 -4.84 -12.48 -10.72
#